data_AF-A0A349MB58-F1
#
_entry.id   AF-A0A349MB58-F1
#
_cell.length_a   1.000
_cell.length_b   1.000
_cell.length_c   1.000
_cell.angle_alpha   90.00
_cell.angle_beta   90.00
_cell.angle_gamma   90.00
#
_symmetry.space_group_name_H-M   'P 1'
#
loop_
_entity.id
_entity.type
_entity.pdbx_description
1 polymer ?
#
loop_
_entity_poly.entity_id
_entity_poly.type
_entity_poly.pdbx_seq_one_letter_code
_entity_poly.pdbx_strand_id
1 'polypeptide(L)'
;MRHLRTFRKKLTCGAVRFLTIAAFFGVQSVAAQSIWEGGDVENGQNLFNANCASCHLVTDGVLAAPGLAGIADRWGATDELLVLWIQNPQGAAASGDGYIKSLVERYVGTYGWMSAQAVSADDVRDIMAYVQNPPDVTVTASTDSGCINIDELPVEEESDSSTLWFVILLVMFLLIAMSASGVNRQLTNTLREREGQAMLEDISYLSRLSSWAWKNMVFVSILGVFIVAFGVVKGYQGLMGIGIYEGYLPEQPVKFIHSVHVCENEVDCKYCHHSAYESKHAGIPSTNVCMNCHKAVKEGSRYGEVEIGKIYAAIGFDPETGTYLDGEGRNGHSSPQVSFNGA
;
A
#
# COMPACT_ATOMS: atom_id res chain seq x y z
N MET A 1 55.56 -79.70 -3.54
CA MET A 1 55.49 -78.61 -2.53
C MET A 1 56.29 -77.36 -2.96
N ARG A 2 55.92 -76.67 -4.05
CA ARG A 2 56.56 -75.39 -4.45
C ARG A 2 55.63 -74.35 -5.08
N HIS A 3 54.39 -74.70 -5.43
CA HIS A 3 53.45 -73.77 -6.11
C HIS A 3 52.41 -73.08 -5.21
N LEU A 4 52.28 -73.44 -3.93
CA LEU A 4 51.31 -72.83 -3.00
C LEU A 4 51.88 -71.67 -2.16
N ARG A 5 53.19 -71.41 -2.20
CA ARG A 5 53.82 -70.33 -1.39
C ARG A 5 53.95 -68.99 -2.12
N THR A 6 53.83 -68.96 -3.43
CA THR A 6 54.01 -67.74 -4.25
C THR A 6 52.74 -66.91 -4.42
N PHE A 7 51.55 -67.49 -4.22
CA PHE A 7 50.28 -66.75 -4.34
C PHE A 7 49.99 -65.88 -3.10
N ARG A 8 50.40 -66.34 -1.91
CA ARG A 8 50.17 -65.61 -0.65
C ARG A 8 51.05 -64.37 -0.48
N LYS A 9 52.21 -64.29 -1.16
CA LYS A 9 53.12 -63.13 -1.10
C LYS A 9 52.75 -61.98 -2.05
N LYS A 10 52.04 -62.26 -3.15
CA LYS A 10 51.61 -61.21 -4.09
C LYS A 10 50.33 -60.49 -3.64
N LEU A 11 49.42 -61.16 -2.93
CA LEU A 11 48.23 -60.50 -2.37
C LEU A 11 48.55 -59.59 -1.17
N THR A 12 49.53 -59.94 -0.33
CA THR A 12 49.83 -59.15 0.88
C THR A 12 50.61 -57.87 0.61
N CYS A 13 51.33 -57.76 -0.52
CA CYS A 13 52.07 -56.54 -0.87
C CYS A 13 51.19 -55.51 -1.61
N GLY A 14 50.17 -55.97 -2.34
CA GLY A 14 49.17 -55.09 -2.99
C GLY A 14 48.18 -54.48 -2.00
N ALA A 15 47.75 -55.26 -1.01
CA ALA A 15 46.81 -54.79 0.01
C ALA A 15 47.42 -53.72 0.93
N VAL A 16 48.72 -53.80 1.26
CA VAL A 16 49.38 -52.82 2.15
C VAL A 16 49.67 -51.49 1.43
N ARG A 17 49.91 -51.49 0.10
CA ARG A 17 50.04 -50.25 -0.69
C ARG A 17 48.69 -49.59 -1.00
N PHE A 18 47.62 -50.37 -1.16
CA PHE A 18 46.27 -49.80 -1.29
C PHE A 18 45.72 -49.29 0.05
N LEU A 19 46.03 -49.93 1.19
CA LEU A 19 45.62 -49.43 2.52
C LEU A 19 46.39 -48.18 2.97
N THR A 20 47.64 -47.98 2.51
CA THR A 20 48.42 -46.78 2.87
C THR A 20 48.11 -45.57 2.01
N ILE A 21 47.59 -45.77 0.78
CA ILE A 21 47.06 -44.67 -0.05
C ILE A 21 45.60 -44.35 0.32
N ALA A 22 44.80 -45.35 0.72
CA ALA A 22 43.45 -45.13 1.24
C ALA A 22 43.42 -44.47 2.64
N ALA A 23 44.49 -44.60 3.43
CA ALA A 23 44.62 -43.92 4.73
C ALA A 23 45.07 -42.44 4.62
N PHE A 24 45.44 -41.97 3.42
CA PHE A 24 45.83 -40.56 3.18
C PHE A 24 44.73 -39.73 2.51
N PHE A 25 43.58 -40.33 2.19
CA PHE A 25 42.41 -39.67 1.60
C PHE A 25 41.16 -39.73 2.52
N GLY A 26 41.37 -39.97 3.81
CA GLY A 26 40.31 -40.18 4.81
C GLY A 26 40.24 -39.14 5.92
N VAL A 27 40.87 -37.96 5.75
CA VAL A 27 40.61 -36.78 6.57
C VAL A 27 40.33 -35.65 5.59
N GLN A 28 39.16 -35.70 4.94
CA GLN A 28 38.57 -34.45 4.50
C GLN A 28 38.12 -33.77 5.79
N SER A 29 38.91 -32.79 6.20
CA SER A 29 38.51 -31.74 7.11
C SER A 29 37.12 -31.30 6.67
N VAL A 30 36.10 -31.57 7.49
CA VAL A 30 34.93 -30.70 7.50
C VAL A 30 35.48 -29.38 8.02
N ALA A 31 36.03 -28.57 7.12
CA ALA A 31 36.20 -27.16 7.42
C ALA A 31 34.80 -26.69 7.80
N ALA A 32 34.64 -26.21 9.04
CA ALA A 32 33.43 -25.51 9.42
C ALA A 32 33.22 -24.44 8.36
N GLN A 33 32.19 -24.63 7.53
CA GLN A 33 31.85 -23.68 6.49
C GLN A 33 31.57 -22.35 7.21
N SER A 34 32.23 -21.28 6.78
CA SER A 34 32.10 -20.00 7.44
C SER A 34 30.63 -19.57 7.48
N ILE A 35 30.21 -18.94 8.56
CA ILE A 35 28.84 -18.42 8.70
C ILE A 35 28.51 -17.34 7.64
N TRP A 36 29.52 -16.83 6.94
CA TRP A 36 29.39 -15.82 5.91
C TRP A 36 29.15 -16.41 4.51
N GLU A 37 29.32 -17.73 4.32
CA GLU A 37 29.29 -18.38 3.00
C GLU A 37 28.27 -19.54 2.90
N GLY A 38 27.40 -19.50 1.88
CA GLY A 38 26.55 -20.64 1.48
C GLY A 38 25.30 -20.87 2.33
N GLY A 39 24.70 -19.81 2.88
CA GLY A 39 23.37 -19.85 3.52
C GLY A 39 22.21 -19.66 2.54
N ASP A 40 21.01 -20.05 2.95
CA ASP A 40 19.75 -19.86 2.22
C ASP A 40 19.17 -18.47 2.54
N VAL A 41 19.08 -17.62 1.52
CA VAL A 41 18.59 -16.24 1.63
C VAL A 41 17.09 -16.19 1.96
N GLU A 42 16.28 -17.11 1.43
CA GLU A 42 14.84 -17.13 1.65
C GLU A 42 14.52 -17.59 3.08
N ASN A 43 15.19 -18.66 3.54
CA ASN A 43 15.09 -19.09 4.93
C ASN A 43 15.63 -18.01 5.89
N GLY A 44 16.75 -17.38 5.53
CA GLY A 44 17.35 -16.28 6.26
C GLY A 44 16.43 -15.08 6.45
N GLN A 45 15.68 -14.71 5.42
CA GLN A 45 14.68 -13.64 5.49
C GLN A 45 13.58 -13.97 6.52
N ASN A 46 13.05 -15.20 6.50
CA ASN A 46 12.01 -15.62 7.44
C ASN A 46 12.53 -15.61 8.88
N LEU A 47 13.73 -16.14 9.11
CA LEU A 47 14.38 -16.14 10.41
C LEU A 47 14.69 -14.74 10.92
N PHE A 48 15.15 -13.83 10.03
CA PHE A 48 15.41 -12.44 10.36
C PHE A 48 14.13 -11.71 10.74
N ASN A 49 13.06 -11.86 9.96
CA ASN A 49 11.76 -11.24 10.24
C ASN A 49 11.17 -11.72 11.56
N ALA A 50 11.33 -13.00 11.88
CA ALA A 50 10.80 -13.58 13.11
C ALA A 50 11.58 -13.18 14.38
N ASN A 51 12.91 -13.02 14.29
CA ASN A 51 13.77 -12.94 15.47
C ASN A 51 14.58 -11.63 15.58
N CYS A 52 14.75 -10.87 14.50
CA CYS A 52 15.72 -9.77 14.42
C CYS A 52 15.12 -8.45 13.97
N ALA A 53 14.12 -8.47 13.08
CA ALA A 53 13.54 -7.28 12.43
C ALA A 53 12.84 -6.31 13.39
N SER A 54 12.51 -6.75 14.61
CA SER A 54 11.96 -5.87 15.65
C SER A 54 12.97 -4.87 16.20
N CYS A 55 14.27 -5.16 16.06
CA CYS A 55 15.34 -4.33 16.62
C CYS A 55 16.41 -3.92 15.60
N HIS A 56 16.70 -4.76 14.61
CA HIS A 56 17.75 -4.53 13.61
C HIS A 56 17.17 -4.26 12.22
N LEU A 57 17.83 -3.36 11.48
CA LEU A 57 17.63 -3.17 10.05
C LEU A 57 18.76 -3.86 9.28
N VAL A 58 18.46 -4.37 8.08
CA VAL A 58 19.47 -4.91 7.16
C VAL A 58 20.37 -3.80 6.59
N THR A 59 19.86 -2.58 6.54
CA THR A 59 20.59 -1.37 6.15
C THR A 59 21.49 -0.85 7.27
N ASP A 60 22.13 0.31 7.08
CA ASP A 60 22.93 1.00 8.08
C ASP A 60 22.08 1.83 9.08
N GLY A 61 20.77 1.92 8.85
CA GLY A 61 19.82 2.63 9.70
C GLY A 61 19.73 2.05 11.12
N VAL A 62 19.31 2.89 12.07
CA VAL A 62 19.16 2.54 13.49
C VAL A 62 17.68 2.47 13.86
N LEU A 63 17.25 1.35 14.45
CA LEU A 63 15.88 1.15 14.95
C LEU A 63 15.85 1.12 16.48
N ALA A 64 15.94 -0.07 17.08
CA ALA A 64 16.16 -0.27 18.52
C ALA A 64 17.57 -0.85 18.80
N ALA A 65 18.32 -1.15 17.75
CA ALA A 65 19.69 -1.62 17.73
C ALA A 65 20.37 -1.14 16.42
N PRO A 66 21.72 -1.16 16.32
CA PRO A 66 22.41 -0.67 15.12
C PRO A 66 22.11 -1.51 13.88
N GLY A 67 22.08 -0.84 12.71
CA GLY A 67 21.90 -1.49 11.42
C GLY A 67 23.02 -2.48 11.07
N LEU A 68 22.68 -3.50 10.30
CA LEU A 68 23.53 -4.63 9.97
C LEU A 68 24.22 -4.54 8.60
N ALA A 69 24.06 -3.44 7.86
CA ALA A 69 24.75 -3.26 6.58
C ALA A 69 26.27 -3.47 6.72
N GLY A 70 26.86 -4.28 5.84
CA GLY A 70 28.30 -4.60 5.87
C GLY A 70 28.77 -5.27 7.16
N ILE A 71 27.90 -6.00 7.89
CA ILE A 71 28.29 -6.67 9.14
C ILE A 71 29.40 -7.70 8.93
N ALA A 72 29.47 -8.36 7.77
CA ALA A 72 30.53 -9.31 7.43
C ALA A 72 31.93 -8.66 7.47
N ASP A 73 32.04 -7.41 7.02
CA ASP A 73 33.30 -6.65 7.05
C ASP A 73 33.56 -6.00 8.41
N ARG A 74 32.51 -5.64 9.14
CA ARG A 74 32.60 -4.95 10.43
C ARG A 74 32.86 -5.91 11.60
N TRP A 75 32.44 -7.16 11.50
CA TRP A 75 32.56 -8.14 12.59
C TRP A 75 34.02 -8.53 12.80
N GLY A 76 34.59 -8.14 13.95
CA GLY A 76 36.01 -8.33 14.27
C GLY A 76 36.33 -9.54 15.17
N ALA A 77 35.33 -10.35 15.52
CA ALA A 77 35.49 -11.54 16.36
C ALA A 77 35.32 -12.83 15.53
N THR A 78 35.49 -14.00 16.15
CA THR A 78 35.33 -15.28 15.43
C THR A 78 33.87 -15.58 15.10
N ASP A 79 33.65 -16.46 14.12
CA ASP A 79 32.34 -16.92 13.68
C ASP A 79 31.55 -17.58 14.84
N GLU A 80 32.23 -18.36 15.68
CA GLU A 80 31.62 -18.99 16.87
C GLU A 80 31.17 -17.96 17.90
N LEU A 81 31.93 -16.86 18.01
CA LEU A 81 31.57 -15.75 18.89
C LEU A 81 30.40 -14.94 18.35
N LEU A 82 30.19 -14.86 17.03
CA LEU A 82 28.96 -14.28 16.48
C LEU A 82 27.75 -15.13 16.85
N VAL A 83 27.83 -16.44 16.64
CA VAL A 83 26.76 -17.37 16.99
C VAL A 83 26.47 -17.30 18.50
N LEU A 84 27.51 -17.30 19.34
CA LEU A 84 27.36 -17.17 20.79
C LEU A 84 26.80 -15.81 21.18
N TRP A 85 27.17 -14.72 20.49
CA TRP A 85 26.60 -13.40 20.73
C TRP A 85 25.11 -13.39 20.43
N ILE A 86 24.67 -14.02 19.34
CA ILE A 86 23.24 -14.07 18.97
C ILE A 86 22.44 -14.95 19.95
N GLN A 87 23.00 -16.10 20.35
CA GLN A 87 22.33 -17.05 21.25
C GLN A 87 22.39 -16.64 22.73
N ASN A 88 23.46 -15.97 23.16
CA ASN A 88 23.71 -15.61 24.55
C ASN A 88 24.68 -14.40 24.64
N PRO A 89 24.18 -13.16 24.45
CA PRO A 89 25.00 -11.95 24.48
C PRO A 89 25.82 -11.77 25.75
N GLN A 90 25.25 -12.10 26.92
CA GLN A 90 25.96 -12.00 28.19
C GLN A 90 27.07 -13.05 28.32
N GLY A 91 26.83 -14.27 27.83
CA GLY A 91 27.84 -15.33 27.77
C GLY A 91 28.97 -14.99 26.80
N ALA A 92 28.64 -14.41 25.64
CA ALA A 92 29.61 -13.91 24.68
C ALA A 92 30.43 -12.74 25.27
N ALA A 93 29.83 -11.82 26.02
CA ALA A 93 30.57 -10.77 26.73
C ALA A 93 31.52 -11.33 27.80
N ALA A 94 31.14 -12.42 28.47
CA ALA A 94 31.98 -13.10 29.45
C ALA A 94 33.20 -13.81 28.83
N SER A 95 33.23 -14.04 27.51
CA SER A 95 34.41 -14.57 26.80
C SER A 95 35.63 -13.67 26.92
N GLY A 96 35.43 -12.38 27.20
CA GLY A 96 36.49 -11.40 27.35
C GLY A 96 37.06 -10.86 26.04
N ASP A 97 36.48 -11.21 24.89
CA ASP A 97 36.89 -10.75 23.57
C ASP A 97 36.86 -9.21 23.43
N GLY A 98 37.86 -8.65 22.75
CA GLY A 98 38.05 -7.21 22.63
C GLY A 98 36.99 -6.52 21.79
N TYR A 99 36.51 -7.17 20.72
CA TYR A 99 35.48 -6.63 19.86
C TYR A 99 34.12 -6.64 20.55
N ILE A 100 33.76 -7.75 21.20
CA ILE A 100 32.50 -7.88 21.96
C ILE A 100 32.44 -6.88 23.13
N LYS A 101 33.55 -6.68 23.85
CA LYS A 101 33.64 -5.63 24.88
C LYS A 101 33.34 -4.25 24.31
N SER A 102 33.88 -3.94 23.12
CA SER A 102 33.62 -2.66 22.46
C SER A 102 32.15 -2.49 22.05
N LEU A 103 31.47 -3.58 21.67
CA LEU A 103 30.02 -3.57 21.37
C LEU A 103 29.21 -3.29 22.63
N VAL A 104 29.55 -3.95 23.74
CA VAL A 104 28.86 -3.75 25.03
C VAL A 104 29.01 -2.30 25.49
N GLU A 105 30.22 -1.75 25.47
CA GLU A 105 30.48 -0.36 25.87
C GLU A 105 29.75 0.65 24.99
N ARG A 106 29.69 0.41 23.68
CA ARG A 106 29.09 1.34 22.72
C ARG A 106 27.56 1.30 22.68
N TYR A 107 26.96 0.13 22.85
CA TYR A 107 25.55 -0.08 22.53
C TYR A 107 24.68 -0.44 23.73
N VAL A 108 25.19 -1.16 24.74
CA VAL A 108 24.33 -1.67 25.83
C VAL A 108 23.81 -0.55 26.73
N GLY A 109 24.59 0.51 26.95
CA GLY A 109 24.14 1.67 27.72
C GLY A 109 22.99 2.45 27.06
N THR A 110 22.91 2.42 25.73
CA THR A 110 21.94 3.19 24.94
C THR A 110 20.73 2.36 24.54
N TYR A 111 20.94 1.12 24.10
CA TYR A 111 19.93 0.24 23.51
C TYR A 111 19.51 -0.90 24.44
N GLY A 112 20.18 -1.05 25.59
CA GLY A 112 19.98 -2.21 26.48
C GLY A 112 20.70 -3.46 25.97
N TRP A 113 20.56 -4.55 26.72
CA TRP A 113 21.07 -5.85 26.30
C TRP A 113 20.23 -6.44 25.18
N MET A 114 20.89 -7.00 24.16
CA MET A 114 20.22 -7.81 23.16
C MET A 114 19.58 -9.03 23.84
N SER A 115 18.36 -9.38 23.46
CA SER A 115 17.72 -10.62 23.91
C SER A 115 18.37 -11.82 23.22
N ALA A 116 18.58 -12.89 23.98
CA ALA A 116 19.05 -14.17 23.45
C ALA A 116 18.07 -14.72 22.41
N GLN A 117 18.57 -15.08 21.23
CA GLN A 117 17.75 -15.63 20.14
C GLN A 117 17.91 -17.14 20.06
N ALA A 118 16.78 -17.84 19.91
CA ALA A 118 16.74 -19.31 19.84
C ALA A 118 17.01 -19.81 18.41
N VAL A 119 18.20 -19.49 17.88
CA VAL A 119 18.63 -19.83 16.52
C VAL A 119 19.88 -20.72 16.55
N SER A 120 19.98 -21.68 15.64
CA SER A 120 21.15 -22.55 15.50
C SER A 120 22.27 -21.87 14.70
N ALA A 121 23.47 -22.48 14.64
CA ALA A 121 24.56 -21.96 13.82
C ALA A 121 24.23 -21.96 12.31
N ASP A 122 23.44 -22.94 11.85
CA ASP A 122 22.95 -23.00 10.48
C ASP A 122 21.91 -21.88 10.21
N ASP A 123 21.01 -21.63 11.16
CA ASP A 123 20.05 -20.51 11.08
C ASP A 123 20.77 -19.16 11.03
N VAL A 124 21.83 -18.98 11.83
CA VAL A 124 22.66 -17.76 11.79
C VAL A 124 23.32 -17.59 10.43
N ARG A 125 23.82 -18.66 9.79
CA ARG A 125 24.38 -18.60 8.43
C ARG A 125 23.34 -18.15 7.42
N ASP A 126 22.12 -18.66 7.50
CA ASP A 126 21.02 -18.25 6.61
C ASP A 126 20.64 -16.79 6.84
N ILE A 127 20.53 -16.34 8.10
CA ILE A 127 20.29 -14.93 8.44
C ILE A 127 21.41 -14.03 7.89
N MET A 128 22.67 -14.42 8.05
CA MET A 128 23.81 -13.64 7.53
C MET A 128 23.84 -13.61 6.00
N ALA A 129 23.41 -14.68 5.33
CA ALA A 129 23.27 -14.69 3.87
C ALA A 129 22.21 -13.68 3.40
N TYR A 130 21.07 -13.61 4.09
CA TYR A 130 20.03 -12.61 3.85
C TYR A 130 20.49 -11.17 4.15
N VAL A 131 21.21 -10.95 5.25
CA VAL A 131 21.69 -9.61 5.61
C VAL A 131 22.73 -9.07 4.62
N GLN A 132 23.57 -9.95 4.06
CA GLN A 132 24.58 -9.57 3.08
C GLN A 132 24.00 -9.35 1.68
N ASN A 133 23.02 -10.17 1.29
CA ASN A 133 22.37 -10.10 -0.01
C ASN A 133 20.85 -10.08 0.18
N PRO A 134 20.28 -9.02 0.77
CA PRO A 134 18.83 -8.90 0.78
C PRO A 134 18.40 -8.89 -0.70
N PRO A 135 17.41 -9.71 -1.11
CA PRO A 135 16.85 -9.58 -2.44
C PRO A 135 16.48 -8.11 -2.64
N ASP A 136 16.68 -7.60 -3.86
CA ASP A 136 16.39 -6.20 -4.23
C ASP A 136 14.88 -5.99 -4.16
N VAL A 137 14.39 -5.92 -2.92
CA VAL A 137 13.06 -5.47 -2.59
C VAL A 137 13.20 -3.96 -2.50
N THR A 138 13.09 -3.31 -3.66
CA THR A 138 12.02 -2.30 -3.73
C THR A 138 10.87 -2.94 -2.99
N VAL A 139 10.41 -2.34 -1.89
CA VAL A 139 9.21 -2.79 -1.21
C VAL A 139 8.11 -2.75 -2.27
N THR A 140 7.97 -3.83 -3.04
CA THR A 140 6.72 -4.26 -3.61
C THR A 140 5.93 -4.54 -2.36
N ALA A 141 5.34 -3.47 -1.84
CA ALA A 141 4.06 -3.53 -1.20
C ALA A 141 3.31 -4.59 -1.99
N SER A 142 2.94 -5.68 -1.33
CA SER A 142 2.03 -6.65 -1.93
C SER A 142 0.90 -5.83 -2.53
N THR A 143 0.87 -5.71 -3.85
CA THR A 143 -0.25 -5.13 -4.61
C THR A 143 -1.43 -6.10 -4.62
N ASP A 144 -1.51 -6.97 -3.62
CA ASP A 144 -2.53 -7.99 -3.41
C ASP A 144 -2.81 -8.16 -1.91
N SER A 145 -2.81 -7.05 -1.15
CA SER A 145 -3.29 -7.05 0.23
C SER A 145 -4.83 -7.02 0.32
N GLY A 146 -5.55 -6.94 -0.81
CA GLY A 146 -6.99 -6.72 -0.83
C GLY A 146 -7.42 -5.38 -0.21
N CYS A 147 -6.46 -4.50 0.09
CA CYS A 147 -6.68 -3.23 0.76
C CYS A 147 -6.95 -2.13 -0.26
N ILE A 148 -8.07 -1.43 -0.12
CA ILE A 148 -8.46 -0.33 -1.00
C ILE A 148 -7.72 0.94 -0.60
N ASN A 149 -6.95 1.54 -1.52
CA ASN A 149 -6.38 2.88 -1.38
C ASN A 149 -7.14 3.87 -2.29
N ILE A 150 -7.44 5.07 -1.77
CA ILE A 150 -8.08 6.15 -2.55
C ILE A 150 -7.23 6.55 -3.76
N ASP A 151 -5.91 6.55 -3.62
CA ASP A 151 -4.97 6.90 -4.70
C ASP A 151 -4.94 5.87 -5.84
N GLU A 152 -5.53 4.68 -5.64
CA GLU A 152 -5.58 3.57 -6.60
C GLU A 152 -6.98 3.39 -7.21
N LEU A 153 -7.99 4.15 -6.76
CA LEU A 153 -9.34 4.09 -7.31
C LEU A 153 -9.40 4.80 -8.67
N PRO A 154 -9.92 4.16 -9.73
CA PRO A 154 -10.13 4.82 -11.01
C PRO A 154 -11.15 5.95 -10.83
N VAL A 155 -10.75 7.18 -11.18
CA VAL A 155 -11.67 8.31 -11.29
C VAL A 155 -12.52 8.05 -12.52
N GLU A 156 -13.72 7.53 -12.33
CA GLU A 156 -14.71 7.48 -13.41
C GLU A 156 -15.20 8.90 -13.68
N GLU A 157 -14.61 9.55 -14.69
CA GLU A 157 -15.23 10.72 -15.29
C GLU A 157 -16.48 10.26 -16.04
N GLU A 158 -17.63 10.32 -15.36
CA GLU A 158 -18.95 10.25 -16.02
C GLU A 158 -19.10 11.49 -16.92
N SER A 159 -18.51 11.42 -18.12
CA SER A 159 -18.86 12.34 -19.19
C SER A 159 -20.27 11.99 -19.68
N ASP A 160 -21.19 12.94 -19.51
CA ASP A 160 -22.63 12.89 -19.81
C ASP A 160 -22.91 12.84 -21.34
N SER A 161 -22.26 11.90 -22.03
CA SER A 161 -22.35 11.65 -23.46
C SER A 161 -23.78 11.28 -23.89
N SER A 162 -24.52 10.63 -23.00
CA SER A 162 -25.92 10.23 -23.19
C SER A 162 -26.83 11.44 -23.39
N THR A 163 -26.70 12.49 -22.58
CA THR A 163 -27.54 13.69 -22.67
C THR A 163 -27.31 14.43 -24.00
N LEU A 164 -26.07 14.49 -24.47
CA LEU A 164 -25.72 15.10 -25.76
C LEU A 164 -26.40 14.37 -26.93
N TRP A 165 -26.41 13.04 -26.94
CA TRP A 165 -27.09 12.25 -27.98
C TRP A 165 -28.61 12.44 -27.98
N PHE A 166 -29.25 12.53 -26.80
CA PHE A 166 -30.68 12.80 -26.71
C PHE A 166 -31.05 14.19 -27.26
N VAL A 167 -30.21 15.21 -27.04
CA VAL A 167 -30.41 16.55 -27.61
C VAL A 167 -30.29 16.54 -29.14
N ILE A 168 -29.29 15.84 -29.69
CA ILE A 168 -29.13 15.70 -31.14
C ILE A 168 -30.35 15.03 -31.77
N LEU A 169 -30.83 13.93 -31.18
CA LEU A 169 -32.01 13.22 -31.66
C LEU A 169 -33.27 14.08 -31.60
N LEU A 170 -33.47 14.84 -30.51
CA LEU A 170 -34.61 15.75 -30.37
C LEU A 170 -34.64 16.80 -31.50
N VAL A 171 -33.50 17.45 -31.79
CA VAL A 171 -33.38 18.45 -32.85
C VAL A 171 -33.65 17.81 -34.22
N MET A 172 -33.10 16.62 -34.49
CA MET A 172 -33.34 15.89 -35.73
C MET A 172 -34.82 15.58 -35.94
N PHE A 173 -35.52 15.06 -34.91
CA PHE A 173 -36.95 14.75 -35.01
C PHE A 173 -37.81 16.00 -35.22
N LEU A 174 -37.47 17.13 -34.59
CA LEU A 174 -38.16 18.41 -34.82
C LEU A 174 -38.04 18.87 -36.28
N LEU A 175 -36.82 18.80 -36.85
CA LEU A 175 -36.59 19.16 -38.25
C LEU A 175 -37.37 18.26 -39.22
N ILE A 176 -37.37 16.94 -38.98
CA ILE A 176 -38.14 15.99 -39.79
C ILE A 176 -39.64 16.27 -39.68
N ALA A 177 -40.16 16.50 -38.48
CA ALA A 177 -41.57 16.80 -38.25
C ALA A 177 -42.00 18.10 -38.96
N MET A 178 -41.17 19.15 -38.91
CA MET A 178 -41.43 20.41 -39.61
C MET A 178 -41.42 20.22 -41.13
N SER A 179 -40.46 19.49 -41.66
CA SER A 179 -40.37 19.17 -43.10
C SER A 179 -41.58 18.36 -43.58
N ALA A 180 -41.90 17.26 -42.89
CA ALA A 180 -43.03 16.40 -43.22
C ALA A 180 -44.38 17.14 -43.14
N SER A 181 -44.55 18.01 -42.14
CA SER A 181 -45.74 18.86 -42.01
C SER A 181 -45.86 19.86 -43.16
N GLY A 182 -44.74 20.48 -43.57
CA GLY A 182 -44.70 21.38 -44.72
C GLY A 182 -45.09 20.70 -46.03
N VAL A 183 -44.50 19.53 -46.30
CA VAL A 183 -44.78 18.75 -47.52
C VAL A 183 -46.23 18.28 -47.57
N ASN A 184 -46.77 17.74 -46.47
CA ASN A 184 -48.19 17.33 -46.42
C ASN A 184 -49.15 18.49 -46.70
N ARG A 185 -48.83 19.69 -46.20
CA ARG A 185 -49.66 20.88 -46.45
C ARG A 185 -49.60 21.32 -47.91
N GLN A 186 -48.42 21.31 -48.53
CA GLN A 186 -48.27 21.65 -49.94
C GLN A 186 -49.04 20.66 -50.83
N LEU A 187 -48.94 19.37 -50.55
CA LEU A 187 -49.71 18.34 -51.25
C LEU A 187 -51.22 18.56 -51.08
N THR A 188 -51.68 18.83 -49.85
CA THR A 188 -53.11 19.08 -49.56
C THR A 188 -53.63 20.31 -50.32
N ASN A 189 -52.84 21.39 -50.40
CA ASN A 189 -53.23 22.59 -51.15
C ASN A 189 -53.32 22.31 -52.66
N THR A 190 -52.38 21.55 -53.24
CA THR A 190 -52.43 21.19 -54.67
C THR A 190 -53.63 20.29 -55.03
N LEU A 191 -54.01 19.38 -54.13
CA LEU A 191 -55.21 18.55 -54.31
C LEU A 191 -56.49 19.39 -54.22
N ARG A 192 -56.57 20.31 -53.26
CA ARG A 192 -57.72 21.22 -53.10
C ARG A 192 -57.89 22.16 -54.29
N GLU A 193 -56.79 22.69 -54.82
CA GLU A 193 -56.80 23.52 -56.03
C GLU A 193 -57.33 22.75 -57.23
N ARG A 194 -56.87 21.49 -57.42
CA ARG A 194 -57.40 20.59 -58.46
C ARG A 194 -58.91 20.31 -58.29
N GLU A 195 -59.38 20.19 -57.05
CA GLU A 195 -60.79 19.99 -56.72
C GLU A 195 -61.62 21.28 -56.74
N GLY A 196 -61.02 22.42 -57.10
CA GLY A 196 -61.69 23.73 -57.13
C GLY A 196 -62.03 24.30 -55.75
N GLN A 197 -61.42 23.78 -54.69
CA GLN A 197 -61.60 24.24 -53.31
C GLN A 197 -60.59 25.34 -52.95
N ALA A 198 -60.97 26.22 -52.03
CA ALA A 198 -60.06 27.23 -51.49
C ALA A 198 -58.88 26.60 -50.74
N MET A 199 -57.69 27.21 -50.90
CA MET A 199 -56.46 26.83 -50.19
C MET A 199 -56.63 26.94 -48.67
N LEU A 200 -55.83 26.16 -47.93
CA LEU A 200 -55.85 26.20 -46.46
C LEU A 200 -55.35 27.55 -45.93
N GLU A 201 -56.07 28.09 -44.95
CA GLU A 201 -55.79 29.37 -44.30
C GLU A 201 -54.39 29.40 -43.65
N ASP A 202 -53.70 30.54 -43.77
CA ASP A 202 -52.36 30.73 -43.22
C ASP A 202 -52.42 31.12 -41.74
N ILE A 203 -52.67 30.13 -40.89
CA ILE A 203 -52.57 30.29 -39.44
C ILE A 203 -51.12 30.19 -38.97
N SER A 204 -50.75 30.85 -37.88
CA SER A 204 -49.40 30.80 -37.29
C SER A 204 -48.98 29.37 -36.91
N TYR A 205 -47.67 29.10 -36.88
CA TYR A 205 -47.12 27.80 -36.50
C TYR A 205 -47.58 27.33 -35.11
N LEU A 206 -47.70 28.23 -34.13
CA LEU A 206 -48.17 27.89 -32.78
C LEU A 206 -49.65 27.51 -32.78
N SER A 207 -50.48 28.23 -33.54
CA SER A 207 -51.89 27.88 -33.74
C SER A 207 -52.06 26.54 -34.47
N ARG A 208 -51.14 26.15 -35.36
CA ARG A 208 -51.15 24.82 -36.00
C ARG A 208 -50.81 23.71 -35.02
N LEU A 209 -49.79 23.91 -34.21
CA LEU A 209 -49.40 22.96 -33.17
C LEU A 209 -50.54 22.75 -32.17
N SER A 210 -51.14 23.84 -31.69
CA SER A 210 -52.30 23.80 -30.80
C SER A 210 -53.47 23.06 -31.46
N SER A 211 -53.84 23.42 -32.70
CA SER A 211 -54.94 22.78 -33.43
C SER A 211 -54.70 21.28 -33.66
N TRP A 212 -53.47 20.88 -33.97
CA TRP A 212 -53.09 19.46 -34.09
C TRP A 212 -53.19 18.76 -32.73
N ALA A 213 -52.73 19.40 -31.65
CA ALA A 213 -52.76 18.84 -30.31
C ALA A 213 -54.20 18.60 -29.82
N TRP A 214 -55.11 19.55 -30.07
CA TRP A 214 -56.54 19.41 -29.76
C TRP A 214 -57.20 18.28 -30.56
N LYS A 215 -56.82 18.08 -31.83
CA LYS A 215 -57.32 16.96 -32.65
C LYS A 215 -56.80 15.60 -32.18
N ASN A 216 -55.58 15.55 -31.63
CA ASN A 216 -54.93 14.34 -31.14
C ASN A 216 -54.96 14.26 -29.60
N MET A 217 -56.08 14.67 -29.00
CA MET A 217 -56.19 14.90 -27.56
C MET A 217 -55.80 13.68 -26.70
N VAL A 218 -56.13 12.45 -27.13
CA VAL A 218 -55.76 11.22 -26.42
C VAL A 218 -54.25 11.03 -26.39
N PHE A 219 -53.59 11.13 -27.55
CA PHE A 219 -52.14 10.99 -27.66
C PHE A 219 -51.41 12.07 -26.85
N VAL A 220 -51.84 13.32 -26.99
CA VAL A 220 -51.25 14.46 -26.26
C VAL A 220 -51.47 14.33 -24.76
N SER A 221 -52.62 13.81 -24.31
CA SER A 221 -52.88 13.59 -22.89
C SER A 221 -51.97 12.50 -22.31
N ILE A 222 -51.78 11.38 -23.01
CA ILE A 222 -50.87 10.30 -22.57
C ILE A 222 -49.43 10.81 -22.52
N LEU A 223 -48.98 11.50 -23.58
CA LEU A 223 -47.65 12.10 -23.64
C LEU A 223 -47.46 13.17 -22.55
N GLY A 224 -48.48 13.98 -22.29
CA GLY A 224 -48.49 14.99 -21.23
C GLY A 224 -48.35 14.37 -19.84
N VAL A 225 -49.11 13.32 -19.54
CA VAL A 225 -48.99 12.58 -18.26
C VAL A 225 -47.59 11.98 -18.12
N PHE A 226 -47.03 11.40 -19.19
CA PHE A 226 -45.68 10.85 -19.17
C PHE A 226 -44.63 11.93 -18.89
N ILE A 227 -44.69 13.07 -19.57
CA ILE A 227 -43.75 14.18 -19.38
C ILE A 227 -43.86 14.75 -17.97
N VAL A 228 -45.08 14.92 -17.45
CA VAL A 228 -45.30 15.40 -16.08
C VAL A 228 -44.76 14.39 -15.06
N ALA A 229 -45.07 13.10 -15.23
CA ALA A 229 -44.55 12.05 -14.35
C ALA A 229 -43.02 11.98 -14.39
N PHE A 230 -42.42 12.06 -15.58
CA PHE A 230 -40.97 12.11 -15.74
C PHE A 230 -40.35 13.34 -15.06
N GLY A 231 -40.96 14.52 -15.25
CA GLY A 231 -40.53 15.77 -14.62
C GLY A 231 -40.63 15.71 -13.09
N VAL A 232 -41.71 15.11 -12.56
CA VAL A 232 -41.87 14.90 -11.12
C VAL A 232 -40.81 13.94 -10.58
N VAL A 233 -40.55 12.82 -11.25
CA VAL A 233 -39.52 11.86 -10.84
C VAL A 233 -38.12 12.49 -10.88
N LYS A 234 -37.76 13.18 -11.96
CA LYS A 234 -36.46 13.85 -12.09
C LYS A 234 -36.30 15.01 -11.12
N GLY A 235 -37.35 15.81 -10.93
CA GLY A 235 -37.39 16.87 -9.93
C GLY A 235 -37.21 16.31 -8.52
N TYR A 236 -37.92 15.22 -8.19
CA TYR A 236 -37.78 14.53 -6.91
C TYR A 236 -36.37 13.96 -6.72
N GLN A 237 -35.81 13.27 -7.72
CA GLN A 237 -34.43 12.76 -7.67
C GLN A 237 -33.41 13.87 -7.47
N GLY A 238 -33.54 14.99 -8.18
CA GLY A 238 -32.65 16.14 -8.02
C GLY A 238 -32.76 16.77 -6.64
N LEU A 239 -33.99 16.91 -6.10
CA LEU A 239 -34.22 17.39 -4.75
C LEU A 239 -33.65 16.43 -3.68
N MET A 240 -33.78 15.12 -3.90
CA MET A 240 -33.21 14.11 -3.01
C MET A 240 -31.67 14.09 -3.02
N GLY A 241 -31.02 14.65 -4.03
CA GLY A 241 -29.57 14.84 -4.05
C GLY A 241 -29.07 16.04 -3.25
N ILE A 242 -29.95 16.95 -2.82
CA ILE A 242 -29.53 18.15 -2.09
C ILE A 242 -29.11 17.76 -0.67
N GLY A 243 -27.87 18.10 -0.30
CA GLY A 243 -27.32 17.82 1.02
C GLY A 243 -26.72 16.42 1.18
N ILE A 244 -26.60 15.67 0.08
CA ILE A 244 -25.81 14.43 0.02
C ILE A 244 -24.38 14.80 -0.39
N TYR A 245 -23.40 14.38 0.41
CA TYR A 245 -21.96 14.65 0.19
C TYR A 245 -21.20 13.35 -0.06
N GLU A 246 -21.79 12.46 -0.86
CA GLU A 246 -21.13 11.21 -1.27
C GLU A 246 -19.90 11.52 -2.13
N GLY A 247 -18.82 10.77 -1.92
CA GLY A 247 -17.57 11.00 -2.66
C GLY A 247 -16.88 12.33 -2.33
N TYR A 248 -17.20 12.97 -1.21
CA TYR A 248 -16.46 14.15 -0.76
C TYR A 248 -15.04 13.78 -0.28
N LEU A 249 -14.04 14.06 -1.11
CA LEU A 249 -12.63 13.80 -0.85
C LEU A 249 -11.81 15.10 -0.96
N PRO A 250 -11.66 15.88 0.14
CA PRO A 250 -10.86 17.09 0.12
C PRO A 250 -9.35 16.76 0.11
N GLU A 251 -8.56 17.62 -0.52
CA GLU A 251 -7.10 17.54 -0.44
C GLU A 251 -6.63 17.83 0.99
N GLN A 252 -5.86 16.91 1.57
CA GLN A 252 -5.34 17.04 2.93
C GLN A 252 -3.86 17.48 2.92
N PRO A 253 -3.41 18.29 3.90
CA PRO A 253 -2.01 18.76 3.95
C PRO A 253 -0.96 17.64 4.04
N VAL A 254 -1.33 16.55 4.71
CA VAL A 254 -0.56 15.30 4.80
C VAL A 254 -1.35 14.23 4.08
N LYS A 255 -0.70 13.51 3.16
CA LYS A 255 -1.31 12.39 2.42
C LYS A 255 -1.38 11.14 3.28
N PHE A 256 -2.25 11.17 4.28
CA PHE A 256 -2.44 10.05 5.20
C PHE A 256 -3.19 8.90 4.51
N ILE A 257 -2.61 7.70 4.55
CA ILE A 257 -3.17 6.51 3.91
C ILE A 257 -3.73 5.57 4.98
N HIS A 258 -5.05 5.57 5.18
CA HIS A 258 -5.72 4.75 6.20
C HIS A 258 -5.46 3.24 6.03
N SER A 259 -5.52 2.75 4.80
CA SER A 259 -5.32 1.35 4.41
C SER A 259 -3.94 0.81 4.76
N VAL A 260 -2.88 1.60 4.59
CA VAL A 260 -1.54 1.19 5.03
C VAL A 260 -1.52 0.94 6.55
N HIS A 261 -2.21 1.77 7.33
CA HIS A 261 -2.21 1.62 8.79
C HIS A 261 -3.13 0.48 9.24
N VAL A 262 -4.38 0.45 8.78
CA VAL A 262 -5.42 -0.44 9.32
C VAL A 262 -5.50 -1.78 8.59
N CYS A 263 -5.29 -1.79 7.27
CA CYS A 263 -5.48 -2.99 6.46
C CYS A 263 -4.15 -3.73 6.23
N GLU A 264 -3.09 -3.02 5.81
CA GLU A 264 -1.78 -3.65 5.55
C GLU A 264 -1.03 -3.98 6.85
N ASN A 265 -1.06 -3.07 7.84
CA ASN A 265 -0.33 -3.22 9.11
C ASN A 265 -1.22 -3.62 10.29
N GLU A 266 -2.52 -3.88 10.06
CA GLU A 266 -3.48 -4.37 11.06
C GLU A 266 -3.54 -3.53 12.36
N VAL A 267 -3.27 -2.21 12.30
CA VAL A 267 -3.37 -1.33 13.45
C VAL A 267 -4.85 -1.17 13.83
N ASP A 268 -5.17 -1.46 15.10
CA ASP A 268 -6.53 -1.34 15.62
C ASP A 268 -7.09 0.09 15.43
N CYS A 269 -8.30 0.19 14.89
CA CYS A 269 -8.91 1.48 14.56
C CYS A 269 -9.06 2.41 15.77
N LYS A 270 -9.17 1.86 16.98
CA LYS A 270 -9.34 2.59 18.23
C LYS A 270 -8.02 3.02 18.84
N TYR A 271 -6.88 2.54 18.34
CA TYR A 271 -5.58 3.05 18.74
C TYR A 271 -5.46 4.55 18.40
N CYS A 272 -5.84 4.92 17.17
CA CYS A 272 -5.89 6.31 16.73
C CYS A 272 -7.14 7.02 17.26
N HIS A 273 -8.32 6.39 17.12
CA HIS A 273 -9.60 6.98 17.50
C HIS A 273 -10.04 6.55 18.91
N HIS A 274 -9.15 6.67 19.90
CA HIS A 274 -9.40 6.22 21.28
C HIS A 274 -10.66 6.80 21.92
N SER A 275 -11.03 8.04 21.57
CA SER A 275 -12.23 8.71 22.09
C SER A 275 -13.53 8.02 21.68
N ALA A 276 -13.50 7.09 20.71
CA ALA A 276 -14.65 6.29 20.32
C ALA A 276 -15.21 5.43 21.47
N TYR A 277 -14.41 5.13 22.51
CA TYR A 277 -14.89 4.39 23.68
C TYR A 277 -15.73 5.24 24.64
N GLU A 278 -15.37 6.51 24.81
CA GLU A 278 -15.85 7.32 25.94
C GLU A 278 -16.69 8.55 25.49
N SER A 279 -16.66 8.88 24.20
CA SER A 279 -17.27 10.09 23.66
C SER A 279 -18.23 9.79 22.52
N LYS A 280 -19.15 10.74 22.27
CA LYS A 280 -20.03 10.74 21.10
C LYS A 280 -19.28 11.04 19.79
N HIS A 281 -18.01 11.44 19.88
CA HIS A 281 -17.16 11.80 18.75
C HIS A 281 -15.85 10.99 18.79
N ALA A 282 -15.57 10.26 17.71
CA ALA A 282 -14.26 9.70 17.41
C ALA A 282 -13.37 10.82 16.85
N GLY A 283 -12.77 11.62 17.74
CA GLY A 283 -11.92 12.74 17.36
C GLY A 283 -10.73 12.30 16.51
N ILE A 284 -10.12 13.26 15.82
CA ILE A 284 -8.87 13.05 15.10
C ILE A 284 -7.74 12.92 16.15
N PRO A 285 -6.84 11.93 16.03
CA PRO A 285 -5.75 11.77 16.98
C PRO A 285 -4.84 13.00 17.02
N SER A 286 -4.25 13.25 18.20
CA SER A 286 -3.14 14.21 18.30
C SER A 286 -1.89 13.66 17.60
N THR A 287 -1.00 14.55 17.18
CA THR A 287 0.29 14.20 16.55
C THR A 287 1.19 13.34 17.45
N ASN A 288 0.96 13.33 18.76
CA ASN A 288 1.67 12.46 19.70
C ASN A 288 1.42 10.98 19.40
N VAL A 289 0.22 10.61 18.95
CA VAL A 289 -0.12 9.22 18.59
C VAL A 289 0.72 8.79 17.38
N CYS A 290 0.89 9.66 16.39
CA CYS A 290 1.74 9.40 15.23
C CYS A 290 3.18 9.12 15.66
N MET A 291 3.69 9.89 16.63
CA MET A 291 5.07 9.78 17.10
C MET A 291 5.34 8.56 17.99
N ASN A 292 4.33 7.79 18.39
CA ASN A 292 4.58 6.52 19.07
C ASN A 292 5.27 5.51 18.15
N CYS A 293 4.98 5.59 16.84
CA CYS A 293 5.57 4.71 15.83
C CYS A 293 6.56 5.46 14.93
N HIS A 294 6.24 6.69 14.52
CA HIS A 294 7.06 7.45 13.58
C HIS A 294 8.35 8.03 14.16
N LYS A 295 8.69 7.75 15.42
CA LYS A 295 10.08 7.93 15.90
C LYS A 295 11.02 6.87 15.33
N ALA A 296 10.49 5.66 15.18
CA ALA A 296 11.20 4.49 14.67
C ALA A 296 10.98 4.31 13.16
N VAL A 297 9.76 4.60 12.67
CA VAL A 297 9.36 4.48 11.27
C VAL A 297 9.50 5.84 10.57
N LYS A 298 10.63 6.06 9.91
CA LYS A 298 10.96 7.33 9.22
C LYS A 298 10.52 7.37 7.76
N GLU A 299 10.38 6.21 7.13
CA GLU A 299 9.98 6.07 5.74
C GLU A 299 8.64 5.35 5.61
N GLY A 300 7.73 5.88 4.79
CA GLY A 300 6.45 5.25 4.47
C GLY A 300 6.52 4.44 3.17
N SER A 301 5.72 3.38 3.08
CA SER A 301 5.71 2.45 1.94
C SER A 301 5.31 3.06 0.59
N ARG A 302 4.59 4.19 0.59
CA ARG A 302 4.10 4.85 -0.64
C ARG A 302 4.81 6.16 -0.97
N TYR A 303 5.12 6.97 0.04
CA TYR A 303 5.65 8.33 -0.13
C TYR A 303 7.04 8.53 0.51
N GLY A 304 7.71 7.46 0.92
CA GLY A 304 9.03 7.52 1.56
C GLY A 304 9.02 8.45 2.79
N GLU A 305 10.05 9.28 2.92
CA GLU A 305 10.20 10.24 4.03
C GLU A 305 9.32 11.50 3.90
N VAL A 306 8.80 11.81 2.70
CA VAL A 306 8.25 13.14 2.40
C VAL A 306 7.04 13.47 3.27
N GLU A 307 6.07 12.55 3.37
CA GLU A 307 4.83 12.80 4.11
C GLU A 307 5.02 12.66 5.62
N ILE A 308 5.91 11.78 6.07
CA ILE A 308 6.27 11.66 7.50
C ILE A 308 7.06 12.89 7.96
N GLY A 309 7.94 13.43 7.12
CA GLY A 309 8.68 14.66 7.39
C GLY A 309 7.78 15.87 7.67
N LYS A 310 6.58 15.93 7.07
CA LYS A 310 5.59 16.97 7.38
C LYS A 310 5.09 16.89 8.83
N ILE A 311 4.97 15.68 9.39
CA ILE A 311 4.61 15.48 10.80
C ILE A 311 5.72 16.01 11.69
N TYR A 312 6.98 15.69 11.38
CA TYR A 312 8.14 16.17 12.12
C TYR A 312 8.24 17.70 12.09
N ALA A 313 8.05 18.30 10.92
CA ALA A 313 8.01 19.76 10.77
C ALA A 313 6.88 20.40 11.59
N ALA A 314 5.71 19.77 11.66
CA ALA A 314 4.56 20.29 12.40
C ALA A 314 4.77 20.29 13.93
N ILE A 315 5.58 19.36 14.46
CA ILE A 315 5.83 19.21 15.90
C ILE A 315 7.25 19.56 16.33
N GLY A 316 8.12 19.98 15.40
CA GLY A 316 9.52 20.26 15.66
C GLY A 316 10.31 19.03 16.14
N PHE A 317 10.13 17.88 15.49
CA PHE A 317 10.95 16.68 15.74
C PHE A 317 12.13 16.64 14.77
N ASP A 318 13.32 16.36 15.27
CA ASP A 318 14.52 16.14 14.47
C ASP A 318 14.77 14.63 14.29
N PRO A 319 14.63 14.09 13.07
CA PRO A 319 14.81 12.66 12.82
C PRO A 319 16.26 12.19 12.89
N GLU A 320 17.26 13.09 12.77
CA GLU A 320 18.67 12.72 12.85
C GLU A 320 19.09 12.51 14.30
N THR A 321 18.72 13.44 15.18
CA THR A 321 19.06 13.38 16.61
C THR A 321 18.05 12.59 17.43
N GLY A 322 16.84 12.36 16.90
CA GLY A 322 15.74 11.69 17.61
C GLY A 322 15.14 12.56 18.73
N THR A 323 15.37 13.86 18.70
CA THR A 323 14.95 14.80 19.75
C THR A 323 13.95 15.83 19.25
N TYR A 324 13.15 16.37 20.17
CA TYR A 324 12.29 17.51 19.87
C TYR A 324 13.04 18.81 20.09
N LEU A 325 12.81 19.81 19.24
CA LEU A 325 13.44 21.13 19.34
C LEU A 325 13.13 21.86 20.65
N ASP A 326 11.99 21.56 21.28
CA ASP A 326 11.55 22.08 22.58
C ASP A 326 11.77 21.09 23.75
N GLY A 327 12.33 19.91 23.48
CA GLY A 327 12.55 18.83 24.45
C GLY A 327 11.30 18.06 24.89
N GLU A 328 10.10 18.65 24.78
CA GLU A 328 8.84 18.05 25.23
C GLU A 328 7.86 17.69 24.10
N GLY A 329 8.15 18.06 22.85
CA GLY A 329 7.27 17.80 21.70
C GLY A 329 5.94 18.56 21.75
N ARG A 330 5.88 19.66 22.50
CA ARG A 330 4.69 20.49 22.76
C ARG A 330 4.54 21.64 21.75
N ASN A 331 5.00 21.44 20.52
CA ASN A 331 4.96 22.46 19.47
C ASN A 331 3.69 22.38 18.60
N GLY A 332 2.80 21.42 18.88
CA GLY A 332 1.60 21.21 18.08
C GLY A 332 0.73 22.45 18.09
N HIS A 333 0.56 23.07 16.92
CA HIS A 333 -0.60 23.92 16.66
C HIS A 333 -1.83 23.17 17.15
N SER A 334 -2.53 23.80 18.10
CA SER A 334 -3.83 23.33 18.55
C SER A 334 -4.69 23.08 17.31
N SER A 335 -5.29 21.88 17.23
CA SER A 335 -6.22 21.50 16.16
C SER A 335 -7.12 22.69 15.77
N PRO A 336 -7.40 22.94 14.48
CA PRO A 336 -8.31 24.02 14.05
C PRO A 336 -9.68 23.98 14.73
N GLN A 337 -10.03 22.85 15.36
CA GLN A 337 -11.28 22.69 16.10
C GLN A 337 -11.40 23.58 17.36
N VAL A 338 -10.33 24.22 17.85
CA VAL A 338 -10.47 25.24 18.92
C VAL A 338 -10.89 26.62 18.41
N SER A 339 -11.03 26.85 17.10
CA SER A 339 -11.50 28.15 16.58
C SER A 339 -12.98 28.21 16.18
N PHE A 340 -13.79 27.19 16.48
CA PHE A 340 -15.25 27.35 16.39
C PHE A 340 -15.76 28.05 17.66
N ASN A 341 -15.47 29.35 17.78
CA ASN A 341 -16.24 30.23 18.64
C ASN A 341 -17.65 30.29 18.05
N GLY A 342 -18.51 29.39 18.52
CA GLY A 342 -19.94 29.46 18.27
C GLY A 342 -20.46 30.83 18.69
N ALA A 343 -20.83 31.63 17.70
CA ALA A 343 -21.72 32.76 17.84
C ALA A 343 -23.15 32.30 17.59
#